data_AF-A0A3D5L082-F1
#
_entry.id   AF-A0A3D5L082-F1
#
_cell.length_a   1.000
_cell.length_b   1.000
_cell.length_c   1.000
_cell.angle_alpha   90.00
_cell.angle_beta   90.00
_cell.angle_gamma   90.00
#
_symmetry.space_group_name_H-M   'P 1'
#
loop_
_entity.id
_entity.type
_entity.pdbx_description
1 polymer ?
#
loop_
_entity_poly.entity_id
_entity_poly.type
_entity_poly.pdbx_seq_one_letter_code
_entity_poly.pdbx_strand_id
1 'polypeptide(L)'
;MIDKPCIAAKDEAYNCEWSTELTVEQARDEYVKAFILCRVLCREFSLGDPDAFQFNLSVGYDLKGIQSEKIDTFLNTLMDAGSVPVFQESLALCRQAVRDGVFLHVSQADLDAIPSCISNSVTLSTMHGCRPSEIEAIADYLLTEKHLNTYVKLNPTLLGYSKVRRLLDDLGYSYVEFDRKHFDEDLQMEDAVPMLRRLMDVGRRESLTFGVKLTNTFPVRSMGEVAGSEMYLSGKALYPLSLGVAVRLHEALPELPVSYCGGADGGNTRALVDAGLCPVTMATVLLQPAGFTTLTRIAGQFTSEGWSVSAIDGGALSSLAGKAQPKGKGPRNAVRERKEELLPDPDHEQCPMVCGICTLVCPNRANVMIGTGKERFVLHLDRLCNECGNCSAFCSYGGNPYRDRLTFFSDEEAFNDSTNRGFVFTKDGVETSDEGLEPFITAVQKEAPYLPGVRS
;
A
#
# COMPACT_ATOMS: atom_id res chain seq x y z
N MET A 1 16.24 -8.17 10.05
CA MET A 1 15.95 -8.74 8.70
C MET A 1 14.47 -9.05 8.69
N ILE A 2 13.74 -8.66 7.65
CA ILE A 2 12.31 -8.98 7.51
C ILE A 2 12.22 -10.44 7.06
N ASP A 3 11.38 -11.22 7.72
CA ASP A 3 11.15 -12.61 7.30
C ASP A 3 10.36 -12.61 5.99
N LYS A 4 10.86 -13.36 4.99
CA LYS A 4 10.30 -13.44 3.63
C LYS A 4 9.88 -14.88 3.31
N PRO A 5 8.84 -15.11 2.50
CA PRO A 5 7.97 -14.11 1.87
C PRO A 5 7.09 -13.40 2.92
N CYS A 6 6.89 -12.09 2.73
CA CYS A 6 6.20 -11.23 3.69
C CYS A 6 4.80 -10.81 3.23
N ILE A 7 4.40 -11.12 1.99
CA ILE A 7 3.07 -10.82 1.43
C ILE A 7 2.56 -12.00 0.59
N ALA A 8 1.29 -12.37 0.81
CA ALA A 8 0.56 -13.30 -0.05
C ALA A 8 -0.88 -12.80 -0.28
N ALA A 9 -1.18 -12.27 -1.48
CA ALA A 9 -2.46 -11.59 -1.75
C ALA A 9 -3.49 -12.37 -2.61
N LYS A 10 -3.53 -13.71 -2.52
CA LYS A 10 -4.27 -14.58 -3.46
C LYS A 10 -5.77 -14.28 -3.56
N ASP A 11 -6.56 -14.45 -2.50
CA ASP A 11 -7.99 -14.05 -2.47
C ASP A 11 -8.24 -13.21 -1.22
N GLU A 12 -8.01 -13.82 -0.05
CA GLU A 12 -7.54 -13.09 1.12
C GLU A 12 -6.10 -12.62 0.88
N ALA A 13 -5.71 -11.57 1.58
CA ALA A 13 -4.32 -11.17 1.65
C ALA A 13 -3.79 -11.30 3.06
N TYR A 14 -2.54 -11.73 3.15
CA TYR A 14 -1.78 -11.87 4.38
C TYR A 14 -0.46 -11.14 4.24
N ASN A 15 -0.05 -10.47 5.33
CA ASN A 15 1.27 -9.90 5.44
C ASN A 15 1.89 -10.18 6.82
N CYS A 16 3.22 -10.17 6.90
CA CYS A 16 3.94 -10.08 8.17
C CYS A 16 3.75 -8.67 8.78
N GLU A 17 4.03 -8.53 10.07
CA GLU A 17 3.86 -7.25 10.79
C GLU A 17 4.74 -6.13 10.21
N TRP A 18 5.98 -6.45 9.89
CA TRP A 18 6.99 -5.49 9.47
C TRP A 18 7.43 -5.78 8.04
N SER A 19 7.48 -4.74 7.21
CA SER A 19 7.88 -4.84 5.80
C SER A 19 8.67 -3.64 5.28
N THR A 20 9.07 -2.71 6.16
CA THR A 20 9.88 -1.56 5.76
C THR A 20 11.36 -1.90 5.66
N GLU A 21 11.94 -1.66 4.48
CA GLU A 21 13.36 -1.90 4.21
C GLU A 21 14.19 -0.63 4.28
N LEU A 22 13.55 0.54 4.29
CA LEU A 22 14.20 1.83 4.36
C LEU A 22 14.35 2.27 5.82
N THR A 23 15.47 2.93 6.12
CA THR A 23 15.56 3.71 7.35
C THR A 23 14.57 4.88 7.30
N VAL A 24 14.30 5.51 8.46
CA VAL A 24 13.39 6.65 8.53
C VAL A 24 13.85 7.80 7.64
N GLU A 25 15.16 8.04 7.59
CA GLU A 25 15.80 9.08 6.79
C GLU A 25 15.72 8.78 5.29
N GLN A 26 15.94 7.52 4.90
CA GLN A 26 15.77 7.09 3.51
C GLN A 26 14.31 7.22 3.07
N ALA A 27 13.36 6.76 3.89
CA ALA A 27 11.94 6.89 3.60
C ALA A 27 11.51 8.36 3.45
N ARG A 28 11.99 9.25 4.33
CA ARG A 28 11.78 10.70 4.23
C ARG A 28 12.22 11.23 2.87
N ASP A 29 13.43 10.89 2.47
CA ASP A 29 14.02 11.37 1.21
C ASP A 29 13.24 10.87 0.00
N GLU A 30 12.79 9.62 0.01
CA GLU A 30 11.94 9.07 -1.05
C GLU A 30 10.56 9.74 -1.10
N TYR A 31 9.95 10.08 0.05
CA TYR A 31 8.70 10.86 0.05
C TYR A 31 8.87 12.26 -0.52
N VAL A 32 9.98 12.94 -0.21
CA VAL A 32 10.31 14.26 -0.77
C VAL A 32 10.46 14.17 -2.30
N LYS A 33 11.27 13.22 -2.78
CA LYS A 33 11.47 12.99 -4.22
C LYS A 33 10.15 12.67 -4.92
N ALA A 34 9.36 11.75 -4.35
CA ALA A 34 8.08 11.33 -4.90
C ALA A 34 7.07 12.49 -4.99
N PHE A 35 7.01 13.36 -3.97
CA PHE A 35 6.10 14.51 -3.99
C PHE A 35 6.41 15.47 -5.14
N ILE A 36 7.68 15.82 -5.33
CA ILE A 36 8.14 16.67 -6.44
C ILE A 36 7.84 15.99 -7.78
N LEU A 37 8.23 14.72 -7.92
CA LEU A 37 8.03 13.97 -9.17
C LEU A 37 6.55 13.83 -9.53
N CYS A 38 5.66 13.56 -8.57
CA CYS A 38 4.22 13.48 -8.85
C CYS A 38 3.67 14.79 -9.44
N ARG A 39 4.11 15.95 -8.94
CA ARG A 39 3.69 17.27 -9.48
C ARG A 39 4.28 17.54 -10.86
N VAL A 40 5.55 17.22 -11.06
CA VAL A 40 6.25 17.32 -12.35
C VAL A 40 5.56 16.44 -13.39
N LEU A 41 5.30 15.17 -13.07
CA LEU A 41 4.63 14.21 -13.96
C LEU A 41 3.18 14.61 -14.23
N CYS A 42 2.49 15.17 -13.24
CA CYS A 42 1.13 15.69 -13.41
C CYS A 42 1.09 16.79 -14.50
N ARG A 43 2.05 17.72 -14.47
CA ARG A 43 2.21 18.74 -15.51
C ARG A 43 2.65 18.15 -16.85
N GLU A 44 3.72 17.36 -16.84
CA GLU A 44 4.33 16.80 -18.06
C GLU A 44 3.32 15.99 -18.89
N PHE A 45 2.51 15.17 -18.21
CA PHE A 45 1.54 14.29 -18.86
C PHE A 45 0.10 14.82 -18.84
N SER A 46 -0.13 16.07 -18.41
CA SER A 46 -1.46 16.68 -18.33
C SER A 46 -2.48 15.82 -17.55
N LEU A 47 -2.06 15.30 -16.39
CA LEU A 47 -2.87 14.38 -15.56
C LEU A 47 -3.88 15.09 -14.65
N GLY A 48 -4.01 16.41 -14.76
CA GLY A 48 -4.94 17.22 -13.97
C GLY A 48 -4.25 18.34 -13.21
N ASP A 49 -4.86 18.75 -12.11
CA ASP A 49 -4.31 19.76 -11.21
C ASP A 49 -3.26 19.12 -10.29
N PRO A 50 -1.99 19.61 -10.27
CA PRO A 50 -0.96 19.08 -9.37
C PRO A 50 -1.26 19.29 -7.87
N ASP A 51 -2.25 20.12 -7.53
CA ASP A 51 -2.73 20.29 -6.15
C ASP A 51 -3.92 19.39 -5.80
N ALA A 52 -4.44 18.59 -6.76
CA ALA A 52 -5.59 17.70 -6.53
C ALA A 52 -5.23 16.34 -5.92
N PHE A 53 -4.01 16.16 -5.42
CA PHE A 53 -3.61 14.99 -4.63
C PHE A 53 -2.93 15.41 -3.33
N GLN A 54 -2.95 14.52 -2.35
CA GLN A 54 -2.37 14.77 -1.04
C GLN A 54 -1.58 13.56 -0.56
N PHE A 55 -0.41 13.81 0.03
CA PHE A 55 0.31 12.80 0.79
C PHE A 55 -0.26 12.80 2.21
N ASN A 56 -0.50 11.63 2.77
CA ASN A 56 -1.00 11.48 4.13
C ASN A 56 0.00 10.67 4.94
N LEU A 57 0.51 11.27 6.01
CA LEU A 57 1.48 10.65 6.90
C LEU A 57 0.88 9.42 7.58
N SER A 58 1.73 8.45 7.91
CA SER A 58 1.35 7.32 8.74
C SER A 58 2.39 7.15 9.83
N VAL A 59 1.95 7.13 11.08
CA VAL A 59 2.81 6.97 12.25
C VAL A 59 2.25 5.88 13.16
N GLY A 60 3.14 5.05 13.72
CA GLY A 60 2.78 3.90 14.55
C GLY A 60 3.80 3.68 15.65
N TYR A 61 4.09 4.73 16.42
CA TYR A 61 4.99 4.70 17.59
C TYR A 61 4.20 5.13 18.83
N ASP A 62 4.72 4.81 20.01
CA ASP A 62 4.24 5.42 21.25
C ASP A 62 4.58 6.93 21.28
N LEU A 63 3.98 7.67 22.22
CA LEU A 63 4.17 9.13 22.29
C LEU A 63 5.65 9.50 22.41
N LYS A 64 6.42 8.76 23.23
CA LYS A 64 7.86 8.99 23.40
C LYS A 64 8.62 8.75 22.09
N GLY A 65 8.26 7.71 21.34
CA GLY A 65 8.83 7.41 20.03
C GLY A 65 8.52 8.49 19.01
N ILE A 66 7.30 9.01 18.99
CA ILE A 66 6.91 10.15 18.13
C ILE A 66 7.72 11.40 18.48
N GLN A 67 7.91 11.67 19.76
CA GLN A 67 8.70 12.80 20.26
C GLN A 67 10.21 12.61 20.14
N SER A 68 10.67 11.41 19.74
CA SER A 68 12.10 11.18 19.54
C SER A 68 12.60 12.02 18.37
N GLU A 69 13.83 12.53 18.47
CA GLU A 69 14.45 13.37 17.43
C GLU A 69 14.33 12.76 16.03
N LYS A 70 14.48 11.44 15.91
CA LYS A 70 14.37 10.71 14.64
C LYS A 70 12.98 10.85 14.00
N ILE A 71 11.91 10.58 14.75
CA ILE A 71 10.54 10.63 14.23
C ILE A 71 10.04 12.07 14.13
N ASP A 72 10.41 12.91 15.09
CA ASP A 72 10.08 14.33 15.09
C ASP A 72 10.66 15.03 13.85
N THR A 73 11.93 14.77 13.53
CA THR A 73 12.59 15.28 12.31
C THR A 73 11.89 14.79 11.05
N PHE A 74 11.48 13.52 11.00
CA PHE A 74 10.73 12.97 9.88
C PHE A 74 9.41 13.70 9.67
N LEU A 75 8.60 13.87 10.73
CA LEU A 75 7.31 14.56 10.67
C LEU A 75 7.48 16.03 10.26
N ASN A 76 8.38 16.76 10.93
CA ASN A 76 8.60 18.18 10.65
C ASN A 76 9.11 18.39 9.20
N THR A 77 9.95 17.50 8.69
CA THR A 77 10.43 17.56 7.30
C THR A 77 9.26 17.41 6.30
N LEU A 78 8.33 16.50 6.55
CA LEU A 78 7.21 16.30 5.62
C LEU A 78 6.12 17.37 5.81
N MET A 79 6.09 18.05 6.95
CA MET A 79 5.28 19.25 7.15
C MET A 79 5.86 20.47 6.42
N ASP A 80 7.19 20.58 6.34
CA ASP A 80 7.91 21.59 5.55
C ASP A 80 9.31 21.09 5.15
N ALA A 81 9.46 20.73 3.88
CA ALA A 81 10.69 20.18 3.34
C ALA A 81 11.68 21.23 2.82
N GLY A 82 11.33 22.52 2.89
CA GLY A 82 11.98 23.58 2.12
C GLY A 82 13.46 23.77 2.45
N SER A 83 13.84 23.53 3.71
CA SER A 83 15.22 23.67 4.18
C SER A 83 16.06 22.39 4.07
N VAL A 84 15.49 21.28 3.60
CA VAL A 84 16.16 19.97 3.62
C VAL A 84 16.93 19.79 2.29
N PRO A 85 18.21 19.35 2.31
CA PRO A 85 19.02 19.25 1.10
C PRO A 85 18.36 18.47 -0.04
N VAL A 86 17.74 17.31 0.26
CA VAL A 86 17.06 16.47 -0.74
C VAL A 86 15.96 17.20 -1.52
N PHE A 87 15.24 18.14 -0.90
CA PHE A 87 14.21 18.92 -1.59
C PHE A 87 14.85 19.86 -2.62
N GLN A 88 15.89 20.59 -2.21
CA GLN A 88 16.59 21.54 -3.07
C GLN A 88 17.36 20.85 -4.19
N GLU A 89 18.02 19.73 -3.89
CA GLU A 89 18.72 18.90 -4.87
C GLU A 89 17.75 18.31 -5.90
N SER A 90 16.60 17.80 -5.45
CA SER A 90 15.57 17.25 -6.36
C SER A 90 15.00 18.31 -7.29
N LEU A 91 14.73 19.52 -6.77
CA LEU A 91 14.32 20.65 -7.62
C LEU A 91 15.43 21.06 -8.57
N ALA A 92 16.69 21.13 -8.13
CA ALA A 92 17.82 21.47 -9.00
C ALA A 92 17.99 20.48 -10.16
N LEU A 93 17.82 19.17 -9.91
CA LEU A 93 17.80 18.14 -10.94
C LEU A 93 16.63 18.34 -11.92
N CYS A 94 15.42 18.61 -11.43
CA CYS A 94 14.27 18.90 -12.28
C CYS A 94 14.50 20.15 -13.15
N ARG A 95 15.10 21.21 -12.57
CA ARG A 95 15.43 22.44 -13.30
C ARG A 95 16.46 22.18 -14.40
N GLN A 96 17.43 21.30 -14.15
CA GLN A 96 18.40 20.87 -15.16
C GLN A 96 17.72 20.08 -16.28
N ALA A 97 16.84 19.13 -15.94
CA ALA A 97 16.06 18.38 -16.92
C ALA A 97 15.19 19.28 -17.82
N VAL A 98 14.60 20.35 -17.27
CA VAL A 98 13.90 21.38 -18.07
C VAL A 98 14.87 22.09 -19.03
N ARG A 99 16.07 22.47 -18.60
CA ARG A 99 17.08 23.12 -19.47
C ARG A 99 17.56 22.21 -20.60
N ASP A 100 17.69 20.92 -20.31
CA ASP A 100 18.17 19.92 -21.26
C ASP A 100 17.06 19.45 -22.23
N GLY A 101 15.83 19.97 -22.10
CA GLY A 101 14.70 19.61 -22.94
C GLY A 101 14.17 18.19 -22.70
N VAL A 102 14.44 17.62 -21.51
CA VAL A 102 13.92 16.31 -21.10
C VAL A 102 12.41 16.40 -20.82
N PHE A 103 11.98 17.46 -20.15
CA PHE A 103 10.56 17.77 -19.95
C PHE A 103 10.07 18.70 -21.06
N LEU A 104 8.94 18.36 -21.68
CA LEU A 104 8.36 19.10 -22.79
C LEU A 104 7.34 20.15 -22.31
N HIS A 105 6.66 19.91 -21.19
CA HIS A 105 5.56 20.76 -20.72
C HIS A 105 5.79 21.38 -19.34
N VAL A 106 6.89 21.04 -18.66
CA VAL A 106 7.25 21.58 -17.34
C VAL A 106 8.11 22.83 -17.49
N SER A 107 7.71 23.94 -16.88
CA SER A 107 8.48 25.19 -16.87
C SER A 107 9.25 25.39 -15.55
N GLN A 108 10.17 26.36 -15.52
CA GLN A 108 10.82 26.78 -14.27
C GLN A 108 9.79 27.32 -13.25
N ALA A 109 8.77 28.04 -13.73
CA ALA A 109 7.72 28.58 -12.89
C ALA A 109 6.88 27.47 -12.22
N ASP A 110 6.65 26.35 -12.92
CA ASP A 110 5.98 25.19 -12.32
C ASP A 110 6.80 24.60 -11.17
N LEU A 111 8.13 24.52 -11.33
CA LEU A 111 9.04 24.02 -10.29
C LEU A 111 9.12 24.95 -9.09
N ASP A 112 9.15 26.27 -9.33
CA ASP A 112 9.18 27.28 -8.26
C ASP A 112 7.84 27.36 -7.49
N ALA A 113 6.74 26.90 -8.10
CA ALA A 113 5.43 26.83 -7.46
C ALA A 113 5.22 25.56 -6.61
N ILE A 114 6.15 24.59 -6.63
CA ILE A 114 6.02 23.37 -5.83
C ILE A 114 6.14 23.75 -4.34
N PRO A 115 5.09 23.52 -3.52
CA PRO A 115 5.13 23.86 -2.10
C PRO A 115 6.12 22.95 -1.38
N SER A 116 6.74 23.49 -0.32
CA SER A 116 7.57 22.69 0.58
C SER A 116 6.75 21.84 1.55
N CYS A 117 5.48 22.21 1.79
CA CYS A 117 4.56 21.42 2.60
C CYS A 117 4.11 20.18 1.82
N ILE A 118 4.64 19.01 2.20
CA ILE A 118 4.31 17.73 1.56
C ILE A 118 3.01 17.17 2.15
N SER A 119 2.82 17.29 3.46
CA SER A 119 1.64 16.79 4.15
C SER A 119 1.27 17.62 5.38
N ASN A 120 -0.04 17.82 5.55
CA ASN A 120 -0.68 18.41 6.72
C ASN A 120 -1.71 17.45 7.36
N SER A 121 -1.63 16.16 7.05
CA SER A 121 -2.53 15.11 7.53
C SER A 121 -1.77 13.87 7.95
N VAL A 122 -2.22 13.23 9.03
CA VAL A 122 -1.61 12.03 9.61
C VAL A 122 -2.65 10.99 9.97
N THR A 123 -2.32 9.73 9.68
CA THR A 123 -3.00 8.57 10.22
C THR A 123 -2.15 7.96 11.33
N LEU A 124 -2.69 7.97 12.55
CA LEU A 124 -2.13 7.24 13.68
C LEU A 124 -2.56 5.77 13.59
N SER A 125 -1.62 4.87 13.36
CA SER A 125 -1.87 3.43 13.42
C SER A 125 -1.77 2.96 14.86
N THR A 126 -2.90 2.52 15.44
CA THR A 126 -2.89 1.97 16.80
C THR A 126 -2.23 0.60 16.78
N MET A 127 -1.23 0.39 17.64
CA MET A 127 -0.63 -0.91 17.86
C MET A 127 -1.58 -1.81 18.66
N HIS A 128 -1.49 -3.13 18.47
CA HIS A 128 -2.24 -4.08 19.29
C HIS A 128 -1.91 -3.92 20.77
N GLY A 129 -2.94 -3.96 21.62
CA GLY A 129 -2.78 -3.77 23.07
C GLY A 129 -2.51 -2.34 23.54
N CYS A 130 -2.56 -1.33 22.65
CA CYS A 130 -2.39 0.07 23.03
C CYS A 130 -3.59 0.58 23.84
N ARG A 131 -3.33 1.21 24.98
CA ARG A 131 -4.39 1.67 25.90
C ARG A 131 -5.13 2.88 25.31
N PRO A 132 -6.42 3.05 25.61
CA PRO A 132 -7.18 4.23 25.16
C PRO A 132 -6.49 5.56 25.50
N SER A 133 -5.96 5.69 26.71
CA SER A 133 -5.26 6.91 27.15
C SER A 133 -3.97 7.20 26.36
N GLU A 134 -3.30 6.16 25.86
CA GLU A 134 -2.09 6.33 25.04
C GLU A 134 -2.45 6.80 23.63
N ILE A 135 -3.47 6.18 23.03
CA ILE A 135 -4.02 6.60 21.73
C ILE A 135 -4.47 8.07 21.80
N GLU A 136 -5.20 8.43 22.86
CA GLU A 136 -5.68 9.79 23.08
C GLU A 136 -4.54 10.79 23.23
N ALA A 137 -3.54 10.49 24.06
CA ALA A 137 -2.40 11.38 24.27
C ALA A 137 -1.60 11.62 22.98
N ILE A 138 -1.45 10.60 22.14
CA ILE A 138 -0.77 10.74 20.84
C ILE A 138 -1.60 11.58 19.88
N ALA A 139 -2.90 11.29 19.75
CA ALA A 139 -3.77 12.04 18.85
C ALA A 139 -3.92 13.52 19.28
N ASP A 140 -4.01 13.78 20.58
CA ASP A 140 -4.00 15.14 21.14
C ASP A 140 -2.69 15.87 20.82
N TYR A 141 -1.53 15.23 21.00
CA TYR A 141 -0.23 15.79 20.61
C TYR A 141 -0.15 16.12 19.11
N LEU A 142 -0.63 15.22 18.24
CA LEU A 142 -0.63 15.45 16.79
C LEU A 142 -1.54 16.63 16.38
N LEU A 143 -2.67 16.81 17.06
CA LEU A 143 -3.60 17.93 16.82
C LEU A 143 -3.09 19.25 17.39
N THR A 144 -2.54 19.25 18.61
CA THR A 144 -2.25 20.46 19.38
C THR A 144 -0.82 20.96 19.21
N GLU A 145 0.17 20.05 19.16
CA GLU A 145 1.59 20.42 19.07
C GLU A 145 2.10 20.34 17.63
N LYS A 146 1.61 19.37 16.85
CA LYS A 146 1.97 19.23 15.42
C LYS A 146 0.99 19.92 14.47
N HIS A 147 -0.17 20.33 14.94
CA HIS A 147 -1.21 20.98 14.12
C HIS A 147 -1.56 20.19 12.84
N LEU A 148 -1.64 18.86 12.94
CA LEU A 148 -1.97 17.97 11.82
C LEU A 148 -3.42 17.52 11.87
N ASN A 149 -4.09 17.49 10.72
CA ASN A 149 -5.36 16.76 10.59
C ASN A 149 -5.11 15.29 10.93
N THR A 150 -5.88 14.72 11.86
CA THR A 150 -5.50 13.45 12.48
C THR A 150 -6.61 12.41 12.36
N TYR A 151 -6.27 11.24 11.80
CA TYR A 151 -7.13 10.08 11.75
C TYR A 151 -6.55 8.94 12.60
N VAL A 152 -7.33 8.41 13.54
CA VAL A 152 -6.91 7.22 14.30
C VAL A 152 -7.39 5.97 13.56
N LYS A 153 -6.45 5.11 13.15
CA LYS A 153 -6.77 3.85 12.47
C LYS A 153 -7.13 2.79 13.50
N LEU A 154 -8.39 2.36 13.51
CA LEU A 154 -8.93 1.44 14.50
C LEU A 154 -8.88 -0.02 14.03
N ASN A 155 -8.90 -0.95 14.98
CA ASN A 155 -8.84 -2.38 14.70
C ASN A 155 -10.24 -3.00 14.49
N PRO A 156 -10.34 -4.06 13.67
CA PRO A 156 -11.59 -4.79 13.47
C PRO A 156 -12.06 -5.54 14.73
N THR A 157 -11.19 -5.71 15.73
CA THR A 157 -11.47 -6.32 17.05
C THR A 157 -12.58 -5.61 17.81
N LEU A 158 -12.84 -4.32 17.52
CA LEU A 158 -13.97 -3.53 18.04
C LEU A 158 -15.36 -4.15 17.77
N LEU A 159 -15.48 -5.11 16.84
CA LEU A 159 -16.72 -5.86 16.64
C LEU A 159 -16.99 -6.91 17.72
N GLY A 160 -15.96 -7.32 18.47
CA GLY A 160 -16.01 -8.38 19.46
C GLY A 160 -15.85 -9.78 18.84
N TYR A 161 -15.18 -10.66 19.58
CA TYR A 161 -14.76 -12.00 19.14
C TYR A 161 -15.91 -12.81 18.54
N SER A 162 -17.03 -12.95 19.26
CA SER A 162 -18.15 -13.80 18.84
C SER A 162 -18.81 -13.32 17.55
N LYS A 163 -18.82 -12.02 17.29
CA LYS A 163 -19.39 -11.47 16.05
C LYS A 163 -18.43 -11.70 14.88
N VAL A 164 -17.14 -11.45 15.07
CA VAL A 164 -16.12 -11.69 14.03
C VAL A 164 -16.05 -13.17 13.66
N ARG A 165 -16.01 -14.08 14.63
CA ARG A 165 -15.99 -15.53 14.38
C ARG A 165 -17.19 -15.99 13.56
N ARG A 166 -18.42 -15.62 13.98
CA ARG A 166 -19.64 -15.95 13.23
C ARG A 166 -19.61 -15.40 11.80
N LEU A 167 -19.23 -14.13 11.62
CA LEU A 167 -19.16 -13.53 10.28
C LEU A 167 -18.19 -14.29 9.37
N LEU A 168 -17.00 -14.60 9.87
CA LEU A 168 -16.00 -15.34 9.10
C LEU A 168 -16.48 -16.77 8.80
N ASP A 169 -17.11 -17.47 9.76
CA ASP A 169 -17.69 -18.81 9.53
C ASP A 169 -18.75 -18.80 8.43
N ASP A 170 -19.71 -17.89 8.55
CA ASP A 170 -20.84 -17.79 7.61
C ASP A 170 -20.39 -17.35 6.20
N LEU A 171 -19.25 -16.66 6.09
CA LEU A 171 -18.63 -16.29 4.81
C LEU A 171 -17.75 -17.41 4.20
N GLY A 172 -17.52 -18.50 4.94
CA GLY A 172 -16.69 -19.63 4.50
C GLY A 172 -15.22 -19.56 4.93
N TYR A 173 -14.87 -18.65 5.84
CA TYR A 173 -13.53 -18.48 6.42
C TYR A 173 -13.38 -19.21 7.77
N SER A 174 -14.02 -20.36 7.94
CA SER A 174 -13.98 -21.15 9.19
C SER A 174 -12.60 -21.72 9.52
N TYR A 175 -11.71 -21.81 8.53
CA TYR A 175 -10.33 -22.25 8.69
C TYR A 175 -9.39 -21.16 9.23
N VAL A 176 -9.82 -19.89 9.22
CA VAL A 176 -9.00 -18.78 9.71
C VAL A 176 -8.95 -18.85 11.24
N GLU A 177 -7.79 -19.20 11.80
CA GLU A 177 -7.57 -19.27 13.24
C GLU A 177 -7.13 -17.91 13.80
N PHE A 178 -7.68 -17.49 14.94
CA PHE A 178 -7.26 -16.29 15.67
C PHE A 178 -7.60 -16.40 17.16
N ASP A 179 -6.80 -15.74 18.00
CA ASP A 179 -6.93 -15.75 19.45
C ASP A 179 -7.94 -14.70 19.94
N ARG A 180 -8.61 -15.02 21.05
CA ARG A 180 -9.41 -14.06 21.82
C ARG A 180 -8.55 -12.98 22.49
N LYS A 181 -7.29 -13.27 22.81
CA LYS A 181 -6.34 -12.33 23.44
C LYS A 181 -6.34 -10.94 22.77
N HIS A 182 -6.25 -10.90 21.43
CA HIS A 182 -6.27 -9.64 20.66
C HIS A 182 -7.54 -8.82 20.87
N PHE A 183 -8.68 -9.47 21.13
CA PHE A 183 -9.94 -8.78 21.42
C PHE A 183 -10.03 -8.27 22.84
N ASP A 184 -9.37 -8.93 23.79
CA ASP A 184 -9.43 -8.55 25.21
C ASP A 184 -8.41 -7.44 25.53
N GLU A 185 -7.28 -7.40 24.80
CA GLU A 185 -6.21 -6.40 24.98
C GLU A 185 -6.38 -5.12 24.17
N ASP A 186 -7.02 -5.20 22.98
CA ASP A 186 -7.25 -4.03 22.13
C ASP A 186 -8.28 -3.05 22.73
N LEU A 187 -8.36 -1.85 22.13
CA LEU A 187 -9.37 -0.84 22.44
C LEU A 187 -10.80 -1.41 22.36
N GLN A 188 -11.57 -1.23 23.44
CA GLN A 188 -12.98 -1.62 23.52
C GLN A 188 -13.92 -0.50 23.07
N MET A 189 -15.13 -0.85 22.63
CA MET A 189 -16.10 0.14 22.14
C MET A 189 -16.55 1.11 23.23
N GLU A 190 -16.76 0.64 24.47
CA GLU A 190 -17.10 1.48 25.62
C GLU A 190 -16.04 2.56 25.93
N ASP A 191 -14.76 2.28 25.67
CA ASP A 191 -13.67 3.23 25.86
C ASP A 191 -13.41 4.10 24.63
N ALA A 192 -13.60 3.53 23.43
CA ALA A 192 -13.40 4.22 22.16
C ALA A 192 -14.34 5.43 22.03
N VAL A 193 -15.65 5.26 22.29
CA VAL A 193 -16.64 6.30 22.03
C VAL A 193 -16.38 7.59 22.84
N PRO A 194 -16.15 7.53 24.17
CA PRO A 194 -15.81 8.72 24.94
C PRO A 194 -14.49 9.38 24.50
N MET A 195 -13.47 8.58 24.19
CA MET A 195 -12.17 9.06 23.71
C MET A 195 -12.31 9.81 22.38
N LEU A 196 -12.98 9.19 21.40
CA LEU A 196 -13.19 9.80 20.08
C LEU A 196 -13.97 11.10 20.19
N ARG A 197 -14.99 11.18 21.06
CA ARG A 197 -15.74 12.43 21.28
C ARG A 197 -14.83 13.56 21.78
N ARG A 198 -13.95 13.29 22.74
CA ARG A 198 -12.99 14.29 23.25
C ARG A 198 -12.02 14.75 22.17
N LEU A 199 -11.49 13.82 21.38
CA LEU A 199 -10.57 14.15 20.27
C LEU A 199 -11.26 14.94 19.15
N MET A 200 -12.55 14.68 18.88
CA MET A 200 -13.34 15.52 17.97
C MET A 200 -13.46 16.96 18.51
N ASP A 201 -13.64 17.14 19.81
CA ASP A 201 -13.68 18.48 20.43
C ASP A 201 -12.30 19.18 20.38
N VAL A 202 -11.20 18.44 20.55
CA VAL A 202 -9.84 18.96 20.34
C VAL A 202 -9.68 19.42 18.89
N GLY A 203 -10.03 18.58 17.91
CA GLY A 203 -9.97 18.95 16.50
C GLY A 203 -10.75 20.24 16.20
N ARG A 204 -11.98 20.37 16.70
CA ARG A 204 -12.78 21.61 16.56
C ARG A 204 -12.09 22.82 17.17
N ARG A 205 -11.49 22.68 18.36
CA ARG A 205 -10.79 23.77 19.05
C ARG A 205 -9.56 24.24 18.27
N GLU A 206 -8.78 23.29 17.73
CA GLU A 206 -7.58 23.58 16.92
C GLU A 206 -7.92 23.95 15.46
N SER A 207 -9.20 23.98 15.08
CA SER A 207 -9.66 24.19 13.69
C SER A 207 -9.09 23.15 12.70
N LEU A 208 -8.95 21.90 13.17
CA LEU A 208 -8.45 20.76 12.42
C LEU A 208 -9.50 19.66 12.29
N THR A 209 -9.33 18.80 11.29
CA THR A 209 -10.16 17.60 11.16
C THR A 209 -9.61 16.49 12.04
N PHE A 210 -10.49 15.92 12.87
CA PHE A 210 -10.27 14.64 13.52
C PHE A 210 -11.25 13.60 12.99
N GLY A 211 -10.78 12.36 12.78
CA GLY A 211 -11.61 11.25 12.34
C GLY A 211 -11.00 9.90 12.65
N VAL A 212 -11.59 8.84 12.09
CA VAL A 212 -11.08 7.47 12.23
C VAL A 212 -10.87 6.81 10.87
N LYS A 213 -9.93 5.87 10.80
CA LYS A 213 -9.68 5.05 9.60
C LYS A 213 -10.01 3.59 9.87
N LEU A 214 -10.91 3.01 9.08
CA LEU A 214 -11.50 1.69 9.34
C LEU A 214 -11.17 0.66 8.26
N THR A 215 -10.38 -0.37 8.52
CA THR A 215 -9.69 -0.70 9.77
C THR A 215 -8.25 -1.10 9.51
N ASN A 216 -7.48 -1.31 10.58
CA ASN A 216 -6.25 -2.07 10.47
C ASN A 216 -6.52 -3.51 9.99
N THR A 217 -5.46 -4.20 9.61
CA THR A 217 -5.50 -5.62 9.30
C THR A 217 -5.89 -6.45 10.52
N PHE A 218 -6.44 -7.65 10.29
CA PHE A 218 -6.91 -8.53 11.37
C PHE A 218 -5.85 -9.58 11.73
N PRO A 219 -5.35 -9.64 12.98
CA PRO A 219 -4.35 -10.63 13.36
C PRO A 219 -4.94 -12.05 13.35
N VAL A 220 -4.25 -12.96 12.68
CA VAL A 220 -4.62 -14.37 12.54
C VAL A 220 -3.37 -15.24 12.65
N ARG A 221 -3.55 -16.52 12.94
CA ARG A 221 -2.46 -17.48 12.99
C ARG A 221 -1.97 -17.77 11.57
N SER A 222 -0.65 -17.80 11.38
CA SER A 222 -0.03 -18.25 10.13
C SER A 222 -0.19 -19.76 9.93
N MET A 223 -0.57 -20.18 8.72
CA MET A 223 -0.63 -21.58 8.29
C MET A 223 0.42 -21.87 7.20
N GLY A 224 1.45 -21.03 7.09
CA GLY A 224 2.55 -21.12 6.12
C GLY A 224 2.39 -20.21 4.89
N GLU A 225 1.41 -19.32 4.87
CA GLU A 225 1.19 -18.38 3.76
C GLU A 225 2.28 -17.30 3.65
N VAL A 226 2.77 -16.85 4.81
CA VAL A 226 3.88 -15.91 4.98
C VAL A 226 4.77 -16.39 6.13
N ALA A 227 5.96 -15.83 6.25
CA ALA A 227 6.86 -16.18 7.32
C ALA A 227 6.36 -15.71 8.71
N GLY A 228 6.73 -16.45 9.77
CA GLY A 228 6.30 -16.17 11.15
C GLY A 228 5.08 -16.97 11.60
N SER A 229 4.76 -16.90 12.90
CA SER A 229 3.63 -17.62 13.52
C SER A 229 2.31 -16.85 13.50
N GLU A 230 2.37 -15.53 13.39
CA GLU A 230 1.22 -14.63 13.26
C GLU A 230 1.29 -13.88 11.93
N MET A 231 0.14 -13.60 11.33
CA MET A 231 0.00 -12.85 10.10
C MET A 231 -1.24 -11.95 10.13
N TYR A 232 -1.32 -11.03 9.20
CA TYR A 232 -2.31 -9.97 9.19
C TYR A 232 -3.24 -10.09 7.99
N LEU A 233 -4.49 -10.49 8.25
CA LEU A 233 -5.54 -10.68 7.25
C LEU A 233 -6.08 -9.34 6.72
N SER A 234 -6.17 -9.24 5.40
CA SER A 234 -6.74 -8.12 4.65
C SER A 234 -7.51 -8.62 3.42
N GLY A 235 -7.96 -7.69 2.57
CA GLY A 235 -8.75 -8.00 1.38
C GLY A 235 -10.23 -8.21 1.67
N LYS A 236 -10.91 -8.98 0.81
CA LYS A 236 -12.39 -9.12 0.81
C LYS A 236 -12.95 -9.65 2.12
N ALA A 237 -12.21 -10.50 2.83
CA ALA A 237 -12.60 -11.03 4.13
C ALA A 237 -12.78 -9.91 5.19
N LEU A 238 -12.05 -8.80 5.04
CA LEU A 238 -12.10 -7.68 5.99
C LEU A 238 -13.30 -6.74 5.73
N TYR A 239 -13.85 -6.71 4.52
CA TYR A 239 -14.95 -5.83 4.12
C TYR A 239 -16.18 -5.86 5.06
N PRO A 240 -16.78 -7.03 5.37
CA PRO A 240 -17.91 -7.10 6.29
C PRO A 240 -17.54 -6.76 7.73
N LEU A 241 -16.30 -7.01 8.14
CA LEU A 241 -15.82 -6.65 9.49
C LEU A 241 -15.69 -5.12 9.62
N SER A 242 -15.02 -4.46 8.67
CA SER A 242 -14.83 -3.01 8.69
C SER A 242 -16.16 -2.25 8.56
N LEU A 243 -17.10 -2.73 7.73
CA LEU A 243 -18.46 -2.16 7.68
C LEU A 243 -19.22 -2.33 8.99
N GLY A 244 -19.05 -3.48 9.65
CA GLY A 244 -19.66 -3.69 10.96
C GLY A 244 -19.13 -2.73 12.03
N VAL A 245 -17.83 -2.41 12.02
CA VAL A 245 -17.26 -1.37 12.90
C VAL A 245 -17.83 0.00 12.54
N ALA A 246 -17.87 0.34 11.24
CA ALA A 246 -18.40 1.62 10.77
C ALA A 246 -19.85 1.85 11.22
N VAL A 247 -20.73 0.84 11.12
CA VAL A 247 -22.11 0.91 11.61
C VAL A 247 -22.15 1.20 13.10
N ARG A 248 -21.42 0.44 13.93
CA ARG A 248 -21.43 0.64 15.39
C ARG A 248 -20.92 2.02 15.80
N LEU A 249 -19.88 2.51 15.12
CA LEU A 249 -19.34 3.85 15.40
C LEU A 249 -20.32 4.94 14.97
N HIS A 250 -20.96 4.80 13.80
CA HIS A 250 -21.95 5.77 13.34
C HIS A 250 -23.19 5.81 14.24
N GLU A 251 -23.65 4.66 14.76
CA GLU A 251 -24.73 4.60 15.75
C GLU A 251 -24.39 5.36 17.05
N ALA A 252 -23.11 5.35 17.45
CA ALA A 252 -22.64 5.98 18.68
C ALA A 252 -22.22 7.45 18.50
N LEU A 253 -21.68 7.81 17.33
CA LEU A 253 -21.12 9.10 16.96
C LEU A 253 -21.46 9.42 15.48
N PRO A 254 -22.69 9.86 15.18
CA PRO A 254 -23.13 10.13 13.80
C PRO A 254 -22.28 11.17 13.07
N GLU A 255 -21.70 12.12 13.80
CA GLU A 255 -20.84 13.19 13.28
C GLU A 255 -19.39 12.77 12.99
N LEU A 256 -18.97 11.55 13.37
CA LEU A 256 -17.57 11.12 13.27
C LEU A 256 -17.16 10.93 11.79
N PRO A 257 -16.15 11.65 11.28
CA PRO A 257 -15.59 11.40 9.95
C PRO A 257 -14.90 10.04 9.89
N VAL A 258 -15.15 9.29 8.81
CA VAL A 258 -14.62 7.94 8.61
C VAL A 258 -13.93 7.81 7.26
N SER A 259 -12.61 7.60 7.29
CA SER A 259 -11.87 7.03 6.15
C SER A 259 -12.02 5.51 6.15
N TYR A 260 -12.18 4.89 4.98
CA TYR A 260 -12.39 3.45 4.85
C TYR A 260 -11.19 2.75 4.20
N CYS A 261 -10.77 1.59 4.71
CA CYS A 261 -9.61 0.84 4.21
C CYS A 261 -9.70 -0.69 4.37
N GLY A 262 -10.90 -1.26 4.53
CA GLY A 262 -11.11 -2.71 4.68
C GLY A 262 -11.74 -3.37 3.45
N GLY A 263 -10.96 -4.03 2.60
CA GLY A 263 -11.52 -4.84 1.50
C GLY A 263 -12.27 -4.05 0.41
N ALA A 264 -11.97 -2.76 0.25
CA ALA A 264 -12.48 -1.98 -0.87
C ALA A 264 -11.94 -2.50 -2.21
N ASP A 265 -12.80 -2.55 -3.22
CA ASP A 265 -12.48 -2.93 -4.59
C ASP A 265 -13.35 -2.16 -5.60
N GLY A 266 -13.16 -2.41 -6.90
CA GLY A 266 -13.94 -1.73 -7.94
C GLY A 266 -15.44 -2.05 -7.97
N GLY A 267 -15.92 -3.06 -7.23
CA GLY A 267 -17.32 -3.40 -7.11
C GLY A 267 -18.06 -2.66 -5.98
N ASN A 268 -17.33 -2.12 -4.99
CA ASN A 268 -17.93 -1.48 -3.81
C ASN A 268 -17.48 -0.04 -3.57
N THR A 269 -16.41 0.45 -4.22
CA THR A 269 -15.82 1.77 -3.94
C THR A 269 -16.81 2.92 -4.11
N ARG A 270 -17.57 2.99 -5.20
CA ARG A 270 -18.59 4.04 -5.40
C ARG A 270 -19.60 4.06 -4.27
N ALA A 271 -20.11 2.90 -3.86
CA ALA A 271 -21.11 2.84 -2.81
C ALA A 271 -20.56 3.21 -1.43
N LEU A 272 -19.30 2.86 -1.11
CA LEU A 272 -18.63 3.33 0.10
C LEU A 272 -18.56 4.86 0.13
N VAL A 273 -18.16 5.46 -0.99
CA VAL A 273 -18.07 6.92 -1.13
C VAL A 273 -19.45 7.57 -1.04
N ASP A 274 -20.46 7.04 -1.73
CA ASP A 274 -21.84 7.54 -1.68
C ASP A 274 -22.46 7.46 -0.28
N ALA A 275 -22.01 6.51 0.56
CA ALA A 275 -22.41 6.41 1.96
C ALA A 275 -21.67 7.38 2.89
N GLY A 276 -20.77 8.23 2.37
CA GLY A 276 -19.97 9.18 3.13
C GLY A 276 -18.73 8.57 3.81
N LEU A 277 -18.32 7.36 3.44
CA LEU A 277 -17.08 6.74 3.93
C LEU A 277 -15.91 7.15 3.03
N CYS A 278 -15.27 8.27 3.34
CA CYS A 278 -14.20 8.82 2.52
C CYS A 278 -13.09 9.51 3.35
N PRO A 279 -11.83 9.48 2.86
CA PRO A 279 -11.36 8.81 1.64
C PRO A 279 -11.34 7.28 1.77
N VAL A 280 -11.44 6.59 0.63
CA VAL A 280 -11.31 5.12 0.53
C VAL A 280 -9.85 4.77 0.17
N THR A 281 -9.21 3.96 1.01
CA THR A 281 -7.85 3.44 0.81
C THR A 281 -7.92 1.99 0.32
N MET A 282 -7.02 1.64 -0.59
CA MET A 282 -6.95 0.30 -1.20
C MET A 282 -5.51 -0.21 -1.18
N ALA A 283 -5.35 -1.51 -0.93
CA ALA A 283 -4.03 -2.17 -0.98
C ALA A 283 -4.15 -3.53 -1.68
N THR A 284 -4.85 -4.49 -1.07
CA THR A 284 -4.96 -5.88 -1.56
C THR A 284 -5.35 -6.01 -3.03
N VAL A 285 -6.33 -5.23 -3.50
CA VAL A 285 -6.79 -5.30 -4.89
C VAL A 285 -5.70 -4.90 -5.90
N LEU A 286 -4.74 -4.07 -5.49
CA LEU A 286 -3.61 -3.65 -6.32
C LEU A 286 -2.50 -4.72 -6.38
N LEU A 287 -2.53 -5.69 -5.47
CA LEU A 287 -1.63 -6.83 -5.39
C LEU A 287 -2.20 -8.08 -6.07
N GLN A 288 -3.42 -7.99 -6.59
CA GLN A 288 -4.18 -9.08 -7.22
C GLN A 288 -4.13 -8.99 -8.75
N PRO A 289 -4.59 -10.03 -9.49
CA PRO A 289 -4.66 -9.99 -10.95
C PRO A 289 -5.47 -8.77 -11.42
N ALA A 290 -4.95 -8.05 -12.42
CA ALA A 290 -5.25 -6.67 -12.86
C ALA A 290 -4.35 -5.58 -12.23
N GLY A 291 -3.86 -5.76 -11.02
CA GLY A 291 -2.91 -4.85 -10.38
C GLY A 291 -3.38 -3.39 -10.40
N PHE A 292 -2.45 -2.49 -10.73
CA PHE A 292 -2.73 -1.05 -10.84
C PHE A 292 -3.75 -0.67 -11.92
N THR A 293 -4.02 -1.51 -12.92
CA THR A 293 -5.06 -1.21 -13.94
C THR A 293 -6.46 -1.13 -13.32
N THR A 294 -6.65 -1.72 -12.14
CA THR A 294 -7.86 -1.57 -11.34
C THR A 294 -8.18 -0.10 -11.04
N LEU A 295 -7.16 0.74 -10.84
CA LEU A 295 -7.36 2.16 -10.51
C LEU A 295 -8.07 2.92 -11.64
N THR A 296 -7.77 2.61 -12.91
CA THR A 296 -8.46 3.24 -14.05
C THR A 296 -9.96 2.94 -14.03
N ARG A 297 -10.34 1.69 -13.74
CA ARG A 297 -11.76 1.29 -13.63
C ARG A 297 -12.46 2.01 -12.47
N ILE A 298 -11.77 2.20 -11.36
CA ILE A 298 -12.33 2.88 -10.17
C ILE A 298 -12.46 4.37 -10.43
N ALA A 299 -11.41 5.01 -10.94
CA ALA A 299 -11.42 6.42 -11.32
C ALA A 299 -12.55 6.72 -12.32
N GLY A 300 -12.80 5.82 -13.28
CA GLY A 300 -13.91 5.90 -14.23
C GLY A 300 -15.31 5.99 -13.60
N GLN A 301 -15.47 5.62 -12.32
CA GLN A 301 -16.75 5.76 -11.59
C GLN A 301 -17.01 7.18 -11.09
N PHE A 302 -16.01 8.08 -11.18
CA PHE A 302 -16.02 9.43 -10.62
C PHE A 302 -15.74 10.53 -11.67
N THR A 303 -15.73 10.22 -12.97
CA THR A 303 -15.32 11.14 -14.03
C THR A 303 -16.36 12.19 -14.42
N SER A 304 -17.64 12.00 -14.06
CA SER A 304 -18.76 12.78 -14.59
C SER A 304 -19.37 13.79 -13.60
N GLU A 305 -18.90 13.84 -12.35
CA GLU A 305 -19.60 14.57 -11.28
C GLU A 305 -18.63 15.38 -10.43
N GLY A 306 -19.02 16.62 -10.09
CA GLY A 306 -18.43 17.33 -8.96
C GLY A 306 -18.84 16.61 -7.68
N TRP A 307 -17.91 15.84 -7.11
CA TRP A 307 -18.16 15.12 -5.88
C TRP A 307 -17.83 16.01 -4.67
N SER A 308 -18.70 15.99 -3.66
CA SER A 308 -18.47 16.64 -2.37
C SER A 308 -18.52 15.59 -1.27
N VAL A 309 -17.59 15.68 -0.33
CA VAL A 309 -17.64 14.90 0.91
C VAL A 309 -18.90 15.30 1.69
N SER A 310 -19.80 14.35 1.89
CA SER A 310 -20.99 14.52 2.72
C SER A 310 -20.81 13.83 4.08
N ALA A 311 -21.66 14.18 5.04
CA ALA A 311 -21.83 13.36 6.24
C ALA A 311 -22.22 11.93 5.86
N ILE A 312 -21.95 10.98 6.75
CA ILE A 312 -22.28 9.57 6.56
C ILE A 312 -23.80 9.42 6.45
N ASP A 313 -24.27 8.79 5.37
CA ASP A 313 -25.65 8.35 5.24
C ASP A 313 -25.81 7.01 5.97
N GLY A 314 -26.36 7.04 7.17
CA GLY A 314 -26.58 5.85 8.00
C GLY A 314 -27.47 4.78 7.34
N GLY A 315 -28.41 5.19 6.48
CA GLY A 315 -29.26 4.28 5.72
C GLY A 315 -28.49 3.56 4.61
N ALA A 316 -27.70 4.31 3.84
CA ALA A 316 -26.80 3.75 2.84
C ALA A 316 -25.74 2.84 3.47
N LEU A 317 -25.13 3.26 4.59
CA LEU A 317 -24.17 2.47 5.35
C LEU A 317 -24.77 1.16 5.86
N SER A 318 -25.96 1.21 6.48
CA SER A 318 -26.64 0.01 6.97
C SER A 318 -27.04 -0.93 5.83
N SER A 319 -27.49 -0.39 4.71
CA SER A 319 -27.78 -1.14 3.48
C SER A 319 -26.53 -1.83 2.93
N LEU A 320 -25.38 -1.15 2.91
CA LEU A 320 -24.09 -1.73 2.51
C LEU A 320 -23.64 -2.85 3.44
N ALA A 321 -23.67 -2.60 4.75
CA ALA A 321 -23.32 -3.59 5.76
C ALA A 321 -24.21 -4.83 5.66
N GLY A 322 -25.53 -4.65 5.44
CA GLY A 322 -26.49 -5.73 5.22
C GLY A 322 -26.22 -6.52 3.93
N LYS A 323 -25.85 -5.86 2.84
CA LYS A 323 -25.46 -6.53 1.58
C LYS A 323 -24.14 -7.30 1.69
N ALA A 324 -23.25 -6.86 2.57
CA ALA A 324 -21.98 -7.53 2.88
C ALA A 324 -22.17 -8.76 3.79
N GLN A 325 -23.33 -8.93 4.42
CA GLN A 325 -23.63 -10.11 5.22
C GLN A 325 -23.77 -11.36 4.34
N PRO A 326 -23.38 -12.54 4.87
CA PRO A 326 -23.58 -13.81 4.19
C PRO A 326 -25.06 -14.10 3.90
N LYS A 327 -25.38 -14.39 2.63
CA LYS A 327 -26.76 -14.66 2.16
C LYS A 327 -27.16 -16.14 2.31
N GLY A 328 -27.04 -16.68 3.51
CA GLY A 328 -27.70 -17.93 3.91
C GLY A 328 -27.39 -19.19 3.09
N LYS A 329 -26.20 -19.27 2.48
CA LYS A 329 -25.65 -20.56 2.03
C LYS A 329 -24.42 -20.78 2.87
N GLY A 330 -24.46 -21.82 3.72
CA GLY A 330 -23.33 -22.28 4.53
C GLY A 330 -22.06 -22.44 3.69
N PRO A 331 -20.91 -22.67 4.33
CA PRO A 331 -19.59 -22.45 3.74
C PRO A 331 -19.60 -22.95 2.30
N ARG A 332 -19.46 -22.03 1.33
CA ARG A 332 -18.99 -22.50 0.03
C ARG A 332 -17.75 -23.27 0.39
N ASN A 333 -17.67 -24.53 -0.01
CA ASN A 333 -16.43 -25.28 -0.01
C ASN A 333 -15.46 -24.55 -0.97
N ALA A 334 -14.98 -23.40 -0.55
CA ALA A 334 -13.66 -22.88 -0.81
C ALA A 334 -12.82 -23.31 0.40
N VAL A 335 -12.93 -24.60 0.78
CA VAL A 335 -11.70 -25.38 0.82
C VAL A 335 -11.15 -25.19 -0.59
N ARG A 336 -10.37 -24.11 -0.78
CA ARG A 336 -9.36 -24.11 -1.81
C ARG A 336 -8.70 -25.45 -1.57
N GLU A 337 -8.88 -26.37 -2.52
CA GLU A 337 -7.80 -27.28 -2.83
C GLU A 337 -6.59 -26.35 -2.78
N ARG A 338 -5.78 -26.47 -1.71
CA ARG A 338 -4.40 -25.99 -1.76
C ARG A 338 -4.00 -26.61 -3.07
N LYS A 339 -3.80 -25.80 -4.12
CA LYS A 339 -3.18 -26.29 -5.35
C LYS A 339 -2.09 -27.18 -4.82
N GLU A 340 -2.17 -28.49 -5.10
CA GLU A 340 -1.05 -29.41 -4.83
C GLU A 340 0.18 -28.57 -5.17
N GLU A 341 1.09 -28.40 -4.19
CA GLU A 341 2.25 -27.56 -4.36
C GLU A 341 2.77 -27.85 -5.76
N LEU A 342 2.54 -26.90 -6.67
CA LEU A 342 2.85 -27.12 -8.07
C LEU A 342 4.35 -27.31 -8.01
N LEU A 343 4.80 -28.55 -8.25
CA LEU A 343 6.21 -28.85 -8.18
C LEU A 343 6.89 -27.85 -9.10
N PRO A 344 7.91 -27.12 -8.62
CA PRO A 344 8.61 -26.16 -9.45
C PRO A 344 8.97 -26.82 -10.77
N ASP A 345 8.51 -26.24 -11.87
CA ASP A 345 8.86 -26.74 -13.20
C ASP A 345 10.38 -26.60 -13.36
N PRO A 346 11.15 -27.69 -13.55
CA PRO A 346 12.60 -27.62 -13.67
C PRO A 346 13.05 -26.79 -14.89
N ASP A 347 12.18 -26.59 -15.89
CA ASP A 347 12.44 -25.77 -17.08
C ASP A 347 11.89 -24.33 -16.94
N HIS A 348 11.64 -23.84 -15.71
CA HIS A 348 11.03 -22.52 -15.48
C HIS A 348 11.87 -21.32 -15.96
N GLU A 349 13.13 -21.55 -16.34
CA GLU A 349 14.01 -20.59 -17.01
C GLU A 349 13.43 -20.09 -18.35
N GLN A 350 12.57 -20.90 -18.99
CA GLN A 350 11.89 -20.57 -20.23
C GLN A 350 10.38 -20.71 -20.04
N CYS A 351 9.78 -19.81 -19.24
CA CYS A 351 8.33 -19.77 -19.00
C CYS A 351 7.51 -20.05 -20.28
N PRO A 352 6.97 -21.28 -20.47
CA PRO A 352 6.59 -21.79 -21.79
C PRO A 352 5.34 -21.08 -22.35
N MET A 353 4.57 -20.44 -21.47
CA MET A 353 3.64 -19.38 -21.83
C MET A 353 3.87 -18.20 -20.89
N VAL A 354 4.43 -17.12 -21.41
CA VAL A 354 4.59 -15.89 -20.64
C VAL A 354 3.21 -15.29 -20.36
N CYS A 355 2.56 -15.76 -19.29
CA CYS A 355 1.26 -15.25 -18.83
C CYS A 355 1.35 -13.79 -18.37
N GLY A 356 2.54 -13.34 -17.95
CA GLY A 356 2.80 -11.97 -17.51
C GLY A 356 2.18 -11.61 -16.17
N ILE A 357 1.59 -12.56 -15.44
CA ILE A 357 0.88 -12.24 -14.19
C ILE A 357 1.81 -11.59 -13.16
N CYS A 358 3.07 -12.03 -13.06
CA CYS A 358 4.07 -11.45 -12.17
C CYS A 358 4.35 -9.96 -12.44
N THR A 359 4.15 -9.47 -13.67
CA THR A 359 4.33 -8.04 -14.01
C THR A 359 3.14 -7.19 -13.55
N LEU A 360 1.97 -7.80 -13.34
CA LEU A 360 0.75 -7.11 -12.89
C LEU A 360 0.61 -7.12 -11.38
N VAL A 361 0.97 -8.22 -10.71
CA VAL A 361 0.78 -8.40 -9.26
C VAL A 361 1.97 -7.88 -8.43
N CYS A 362 3.07 -7.47 -9.07
CA CYS A 362 4.24 -6.93 -8.38
C CYS A 362 3.98 -5.47 -7.97
N PRO A 363 3.93 -5.15 -6.65
CA PRO A 363 3.67 -3.78 -6.20
C PRO A 363 4.74 -2.80 -6.66
N ASN A 364 6.00 -3.25 -6.70
CA ASN A 364 7.13 -2.39 -7.06
C ASN A 364 7.38 -2.34 -8.57
N ARG A 365 6.56 -3.05 -9.37
CA ARG A 365 6.80 -3.25 -10.81
C ARG A 365 8.22 -3.75 -11.13
N ALA A 366 8.80 -4.53 -10.22
CA ALA A 366 10.12 -5.15 -10.38
C ALA A 366 10.14 -6.29 -11.42
N ASN A 367 9.00 -6.68 -11.99
CA ASN A 367 8.93 -7.59 -13.11
C ASN A 367 8.33 -6.85 -14.30
N VAL A 368 9.06 -6.78 -15.42
CA VAL A 368 8.63 -6.08 -16.63
C VAL A 368 8.62 -7.03 -17.82
N MET A 369 7.71 -6.79 -18.77
CA MET A 369 7.66 -7.55 -20.02
C MET A 369 8.57 -6.89 -21.05
N ILE A 370 9.47 -7.66 -21.65
CA ILE A 370 10.35 -7.24 -22.75
C ILE A 370 9.95 -7.99 -24.03
N GLY A 371 9.93 -7.29 -25.17
CA GLY A 371 9.61 -7.87 -26.48
C GLY A 371 8.11 -7.95 -26.80
N THR A 372 7.80 -8.47 -28.00
CA THR A 372 6.43 -8.57 -28.53
C THR A 372 6.16 -9.96 -29.12
N GLY A 373 4.88 -10.33 -29.25
CA GLY A 373 4.48 -11.60 -29.86
C GLY A 373 5.03 -12.83 -29.13
N LYS A 374 5.69 -13.73 -29.88
CA LYS A 374 6.26 -14.99 -29.35
C LYS A 374 7.65 -14.81 -28.73
N GLU A 375 8.32 -13.69 -28.97
CA GLU A 375 9.70 -13.42 -28.52
C GLU A 375 9.74 -12.61 -27.21
N ARG A 376 8.61 -12.56 -26.50
CA ARG A 376 8.54 -11.81 -25.24
C ARG A 376 9.05 -12.63 -24.06
N PHE A 377 9.66 -11.97 -23.09
CA PHE A 377 10.09 -12.57 -21.83
C PHE A 377 9.87 -11.60 -20.68
N VAL A 378 9.93 -12.10 -19.44
CA VAL A 378 9.88 -11.26 -18.24
C VAL A 378 11.30 -11.00 -17.76
N LEU A 379 11.64 -9.72 -17.63
CA LEU A 379 12.87 -9.25 -17.01
C LEU A 379 12.55 -8.83 -15.57
N HIS A 380 13.36 -9.30 -14.63
CA HIS A 380 13.34 -8.88 -13.23
C HIS A 380 14.30 -7.70 -13.04
N LEU A 381 13.86 -6.64 -12.35
CA LEU A 381 14.62 -5.44 -12.05
C LEU A 381 15.01 -5.48 -10.57
N ASP A 382 16.25 -5.86 -10.29
CA ASP A 382 16.71 -6.16 -8.92
C ASP A 382 16.49 -4.99 -7.96
N ARG A 383 16.95 -3.80 -8.37
CA ARG A 383 16.85 -2.55 -7.60
C ARG A 383 15.44 -2.20 -7.11
N LEU A 384 14.40 -2.64 -7.82
CA LEU A 384 13.01 -2.35 -7.45
C LEU A 384 12.42 -3.44 -6.56
N CYS A 385 13.04 -4.61 -6.50
CA CYS A 385 12.48 -5.76 -5.81
C CYS A 385 12.85 -5.75 -4.32
N ASN A 386 11.85 -6.00 -3.48
CA ASN A 386 12.04 -6.26 -2.07
C ASN A 386 11.83 -7.75 -1.73
N GLU A 387 11.80 -8.63 -2.72
CA GLU A 387 11.52 -10.06 -2.55
C GLU A 387 10.28 -10.37 -1.69
N CYS A 388 9.23 -9.51 -1.71
CA CYS A 388 8.07 -9.69 -0.83
C CYS A 388 7.31 -11.02 -1.04
N GLY A 389 7.54 -11.70 -2.17
CA GLY A 389 6.95 -13.01 -2.48
C GLY A 389 5.57 -12.96 -3.14
N ASN A 390 4.94 -11.77 -3.27
CA ASN A 390 3.58 -11.71 -3.82
C ASN A 390 3.50 -12.27 -5.25
N CYS A 391 4.53 -12.08 -6.08
CA CYS A 391 4.54 -12.64 -7.43
C CYS A 391 4.60 -14.18 -7.46
N SER A 392 5.26 -14.83 -6.49
CA SER A 392 5.27 -16.29 -6.33
C SER A 392 3.88 -16.83 -6.01
N ALA A 393 3.10 -16.10 -5.20
CA ALA A 393 1.75 -16.48 -4.84
C ALA A 393 0.80 -16.64 -6.06
N PHE A 394 1.14 -16.04 -7.20
CA PHE A 394 0.36 -16.11 -8.44
C PHE A 394 1.03 -16.90 -9.56
N CYS A 395 2.20 -17.51 -9.33
CA CYS A 395 2.88 -18.28 -10.37
C CYS A 395 2.11 -19.56 -10.71
N SER A 396 1.69 -19.69 -11.98
CA SER A 396 0.98 -20.87 -12.47
C SER A 396 1.85 -22.14 -12.53
N TYR A 397 3.16 -22.00 -12.35
CA TYR A 397 4.16 -23.07 -12.42
C TYR A 397 4.88 -23.32 -11.08
N GLY A 398 4.42 -22.70 -9.99
CA GLY A 398 5.04 -22.86 -8.67
C GLY A 398 6.40 -22.17 -8.47
N GLY A 399 6.88 -21.40 -9.46
CA GLY A 399 8.16 -20.67 -9.38
C GLY A 399 8.10 -19.36 -8.58
N ASN A 400 9.28 -18.78 -8.38
CA ASN A 400 9.57 -17.50 -7.72
C ASN A 400 10.05 -16.46 -8.73
N PRO A 401 9.17 -15.64 -9.33
CA PRO A 401 9.56 -14.72 -10.39
C PRO A 401 10.66 -13.71 -10.02
N TYR A 402 10.84 -13.39 -8.75
CA TYR A 402 11.90 -12.49 -8.28
C TYR A 402 13.30 -13.14 -8.19
N ARG A 403 13.40 -14.47 -8.36
CA ARG A 403 14.66 -15.23 -8.39
C ARG A 403 14.87 -15.98 -9.69
N ASP A 404 13.80 -16.59 -10.21
CA ASP A 404 13.85 -17.51 -11.35
C ASP A 404 13.87 -16.78 -12.70
N ARG A 405 13.70 -15.45 -12.72
CA ARG A 405 13.69 -14.66 -13.97
C ARG A 405 15.05 -14.06 -14.22
N LEU A 406 15.34 -13.88 -15.52
CA LEU A 406 16.51 -13.12 -15.95
C LEU A 406 16.51 -11.75 -15.27
N THR A 407 17.57 -11.46 -14.54
CA THR A 407 17.67 -10.27 -13.71
C THR A 407 18.55 -9.22 -14.36
N PHE A 408 18.06 -7.99 -14.38
CA PHE A 408 18.84 -6.81 -14.68
C PHE A 408 19.25 -6.13 -13.37
N PHE A 409 20.55 -5.93 -13.19
CA PHE A 409 21.13 -5.26 -12.03
C PHE A 409 21.49 -3.82 -12.38
N SER A 410 21.23 -2.89 -11.45
CA SER A 410 21.51 -1.46 -11.66
C SER A 410 22.98 -1.10 -11.53
N ASP A 411 23.76 -1.94 -10.86
CA ASP A 411 25.15 -1.71 -10.51
C ASP A 411 25.87 -3.04 -10.25
N GLU A 412 27.21 -2.98 -10.32
CA GLU A 412 28.10 -4.14 -10.19
C GLU A 412 28.07 -4.75 -8.78
N GLU A 413 27.82 -3.96 -7.74
CA GLU A 413 27.74 -4.44 -6.36
C GLU A 413 26.56 -5.40 -6.21
N ALA A 414 25.36 -4.97 -6.63
CA ALA A 414 24.16 -5.81 -6.62
C ALA A 414 24.32 -7.08 -7.49
N PHE A 415 25.00 -6.98 -8.63
CA PHE A 415 25.28 -8.14 -9.49
C PHE A 415 26.18 -9.17 -8.79
N ASN A 416 27.26 -8.71 -8.17
CA ASN A 416 28.24 -9.59 -7.52
C ASN A 416 27.73 -10.22 -6.21
N ASP A 417 26.82 -9.54 -5.50
CA ASP A 417 26.21 -10.03 -4.26
C ASP A 417 25.02 -10.97 -4.49
N SER A 418 24.58 -11.12 -5.74
CA SER A 418 23.41 -11.92 -6.11
C SER A 418 23.79 -13.29 -6.66
N THR A 419 22.89 -14.26 -6.45
CA THR A 419 22.94 -15.57 -7.10
C THR A 419 21.96 -15.67 -8.27
N ASN A 420 21.21 -14.61 -8.56
CA ASN A 420 20.26 -14.61 -9.66
C ASN A 420 21.00 -14.58 -11.01
N ARG A 421 20.46 -15.34 -11.96
CA ARG A 421 20.90 -15.32 -13.35
C ARG A 421 20.57 -13.96 -13.98
N GLY A 422 21.54 -13.26 -14.55
CA GLY A 422 21.34 -11.90 -15.02
C GLY A 422 22.56 -11.23 -15.63
N PHE A 423 22.45 -9.92 -15.79
CA PHE A 423 23.49 -9.07 -16.36
C PHE A 423 23.43 -7.64 -15.83
N VAL A 424 24.57 -6.93 -15.94
CA VAL A 424 24.74 -5.53 -15.57
C VAL A 424 25.47 -4.78 -16.70
N PHE A 425 25.07 -3.53 -16.94
CA PHE A 425 25.83 -2.63 -17.81
C PHE A 425 26.86 -1.87 -16.98
N THR A 426 28.14 -2.02 -17.34
CA THR A 426 29.26 -1.35 -16.69
C THR A 426 29.89 -0.34 -17.65
N LYS A 427 30.93 0.37 -17.19
CA LYS A 427 31.68 1.29 -18.07
C LYS A 427 32.48 0.54 -19.14
N ASP A 428 32.83 -0.71 -18.87
CA ASP A 428 33.71 -1.53 -19.72
C ASP A 428 32.93 -2.49 -20.63
N GLY A 429 31.60 -2.55 -20.50
CA GLY A 429 30.73 -3.35 -21.34
C GLY A 429 29.52 -3.93 -20.61
N VAL A 430 29.18 -5.18 -20.91
CA VAL A 430 28.12 -5.93 -20.23
C VAL A 430 28.74 -7.12 -19.54
N GLU A 431 28.48 -7.26 -18.24
CA GLU A 431 28.86 -8.45 -17.47
C GLU A 431 27.64 -9.37 -17.34
N THR A 432 27.87 -10.68 -17.46
CA THR A 432 26.82 -11.70 -17.46
C THR A 432 27.13 -12.80 -16.44
N SER A 433 26.10 -13.35 -15.81
CA SER A 433 26.25 -14.49 -14.89
C SER A 433 26.61 -15.79 -15.59
N ASP A 434 26.27 -15.91 -16.87
CA ASP A 434 26.38 -17.10 -17.70
C ASP A 434 26.41 -16.77 -19.20
N GLU A 435 26.69 -17.77 -20.04
CA GLU A 435 26.71 -17.66 -21.50
C GLU A 435 25.29 -17.66 -22.13
N GLY A 436 25.12 -17.06 -23.30
CA GLY A 436 23.87 -17.13 -24.08
C GLY A 436 22.82 -16.07 -23.71
N LEU A 437 23.22 -15.04 -22.97
CA LEU A 437 22.36 -13.90 -22.62
C LEU A 437 22.29 -12.81 -23.70
N GLU A 438 23.13 -12.88 -24.73
CA GLU A 438 23.27 -11.86 -25.78
C GLU A 438 21.95 -11.51 -26.49
N PRO A 439 21.06 -12.49 -26.83
CA PRO A 439 19.77 -12.16 -27.44
C PRO A 439 18.86 -11.36 -26.50
N PHE A 440 18.89 -11.65 -25.20
CA PHE A 440 18.09 -10.96 -24.19
C PHE A 440 18.61 -9.55 -23.93
N ILE A 441 19.94 -9.40 -23.81
CA ILE A 441 20.61 -8.10 -23.65
C ILE A 441 20.27 -7.20 -24.85
N THR A 442 20.36 -7.72 -26.07
CA THR A 442 20.00 -6.99 -27.30
C THR A 442 18.53 -6.55 -27.28
N ALA A 443 17.63 -7.42 -26.83
CA ALA A 443 16.21 -7.07 -26.69
C ALA A 443 15.98 -5.98 -25.64
N VAL A 444 16.67 -6.03 -24.50
CA VAL A 444 16.61 -4.99 -23.45
C VAL A 444 17.15 -3.66 -23.95
N GLN A 445 18.28 -3.65 -24.66
CA GLN A 445 18.84 -2.44 -25.27
C GLN A 445 17.87 -1.74 -26.22
N LYS A 446 17.11 -2.54 -26.98
CA LYS A 446 16.14 -2.05 -27.93
C LYS A 446 14.85 -1.57 -27.27
N GLU A 447 14.26 -2.39 -26.40
CA GLU A 447 12.88 -2.21 -25.91
C GLU A 447 12.81 -1.51 -24.54
N ALA A 448 13.89 -1.50 -23.76
CA ALA A 448 13.99 -0.83 -22.47
C ALA A 448 15.18 0.12 -22.35
N PRO A 449 15.38 1.06 -23.31
CA PRO A 449 16.50 2.00 -23.30
C PRO A 449 16.48 3.01 -22.14
N TYR A 450 15.38 3.07 -21.40
CA TYR A 450 15.19 3.94 -20.23
C TYR A 450 15.83 3.36 -18.96
N LEU A 451 16.22 2.09 -18.96
CA LEU A 451 16.89 1.49 -17.81
C LEU A 451 18.32 2.05 -17.67
N PRO A 452 18.83 2.25 -16.44
CA PRO A 452 20.18 2.77 -16.21
C PRO A 452 21.25 1.94 -16.94
N GLY A 453 22.26 2.59 -17.53
CA GLY A 453 23.37 1.91 -18.21
C GLY A 453 23.03 1.28 -19.57
N VAL A 454 21.75 1.17 -19.95
CA VAL A 454 21.34 0.57 -21.25
C VAL A 454 21.66 1.48 -22.43
N ARG A 455 21.68 2.79 -22.20
CA ARG A 455 22.20 3.81 -23.12
C ARG A 455 23.32 4.57 -22.43
N SER A 456 24.55 4.24 -22.77
CA SER A 456 25.71 5.15 -22.72
C SER A 456 26.25 5.30 -24.12
#